data_AF-A0A0M0JIL1-F1
#
_entry.id   AF-A0A0M0JIL1-F1
#
_cell.length_a   1.000
_cell.length_b   1.000
_cell.length_c   1.000
_cell.angle_alpha   90.00
_cell.angle_beta   90.00
_cell.angle_gamma   90.00
#
_symmetry.space_group_name_H-M   'P 1'
#
loop_
_entity.id
_entity.type
_entity.pdbx_description
1 polymer ?
#
loop_
_entity_poly.entity_id
_entity_poly.type
_entity_poly.pdbx_seq_one_letter_code
_entity_poly.pdbx_strand_id
1 'polypeptide(L)'
;MGAALEEHPCVFDVGEGFGGSQMLWTSAQIDECGRVESPPAMFDTDSHKLLSRENPKMELKIDTELRKINRTLAEISHPDKEASRAAASLAATLDKGVNYGKLYDGLEYNFAEYLLRVRDLICENVPENICPEKECTISTKMFPQFVDGITSAVLNKDDLELNACRDAQNQKAMGAWKDALSSFKENPRIATVTLERDEKGRQFSMFHRFSPTGTQFDCSFARPESEFAIVSKDYTDHQMKAEDCWKDPDLCLNDALKLVSLSPEAMGKAGSQAIADELERREHENVLASRSCSTDPLATFRRLKNEDVEMTSKVPHDHDDNSITDRDDNHLADETAWSLEQALRSRSDVATLREDKVLAEAAAHSERLQLTRSDVAKLREDELLAEAADIQSALVVSQSDVAARREEELRAEAADTTQALSTRGRK
;
A
#
# COMPACT_ATOMS: atom_id res chain seq x y z
N MET A 1 8.59 -2.27 -4.72
CA MET A 1 9.83 -1.52 -4.42
C MET A 1 10.37 -1.87 -3.04
N GLY A 2 9.69 -1.56 -1.91
CA GLY A 2 10.17 -1.94 -0.56
C GLY A 2 10.61 -3.41 -0.44
N ALA A 3 9.68 -4.35 -0.67
CA ALA A 3 9.99 -5.79 -0.72
C ALA A 3 11.12 -6.17 -1.71
N ALA A 4 11.28 -5.45 -2.83
CA ALA A 4 12.35 -5.71 -3.78
C ALA A 4 13.71 -5.15 -3.31
N LEU A 5 13.71 -4.07 -2.53
CA LEU A 5 14.91 -3.56 -1.86
C LEU A 5 15.34 -4.47 -0.71
N GLU A 6 14.38 -5.11 -0.04
CA GLU A 6 14.61 -6.07 1.06
C GLU A 6 15.43 -7.30 0.64
N GLU A 7 15.50 -7.60 -0.66
CA GLU A 7 16.42 -8.62 -1.20
C GLU A 7 17.90 -8.25 -0.98
N HIS A 8 18.20 -7.00 -0.62
CA HIS A 8 19.53 -6.61 -0.14
C HIS A 8 19.65 -6.96 1.36
N PRO A 9 20.73 -7.65 1.80
CA PRO A 9 20.90 -8.12 3.19
C PRO A 9 20.99 -7.03 4.27
N CYS A 10 20.95 -5.75 3.87
CA CYS A 10 21.06 -4.58 4.74
C CYS A 10 19.79 -3.72 4.72
N VAL A 11 18.76 -4.11 3.98
CA VAL A 11 17.52 -3.36 3.88
C VAL A 11 16.39 -4.19 4.47
N PHE A 12 15.66 -3.60 5.42
CA PHE A 12 14.52 -4.24 6.07
C PHE A 12 13.25 -3.45 5.75
N ASP A 13 12.29 -4.03 5.02
CA ASP A 13 11.06 -3.33 4.62
C ASP A 13 10.01 -3.42 5.72
N VAL A 14 9.86 -2.33 6.49
CA VAL A 14 8.78 -2.21 7.49
C VAL A 14 7.47 -1.77 6.87
N GLY A 15 7.43 -1.53 5.55
CA GLY A 15 6.23 -1.23 4.79
C GLY A 15 5.47 0.00 5.31
N GLU A 16 4.18 -0.18 5.57
CA GLU A 16 3.26 0.89 6.01
C GLU A 16 3.03 0.81 7.53
N GLY A 17 3.78 1.59 8.30
CA GLY A 17 3.70 1.58 9.77
C GLY A 17 2.56 2.40 10.38
N PHE A 18 1.77 3.11 9.56
CA PHE A 18 0.63 3.92 9.99
C PHE A 18 -0.60 3.64 9.13
N GLY A 19 -1.80 3.98 9.63
CA GLY A 19 -3.05 3.84 8.89
C GLY A 19 -4.28 4.19 9.73
N GLY A 20 -5.32 4.72 9.08
CA GLY A 20 -6.47 5.35 9.75
C GLY A 20 -7.32 4.45 10.65
N SER A 21 -7.22 3.13 10.53
CA SER A 21 -7.93 2.18 11.41
C SER A 21 -7.13 1.77 12.66
N GLN A 22 -5.85 2.13 12.74
CA GLN A 22 -4.94 1.65 13.79
C GLN A 22 -4.25 2.80 14.52
N MET A 23 -3.43 3.56 13.81
CA MET A 23 -2.66 4.66 14.37
C MET A 23 -2.16 5.56 13.24
N LEU A 24 -2.44 6.86 13.35
CA LEU A 24 -1.85 7.91 12.54
C LEU A 24 -0.64 8.52 13.24
N TRP A 25 0.23 9.18 12.48
CA TRP A 25 1.24 10.04 13.07
C TRP A 25 0.56 11.22 13.76
N THR A 26 -0.34 11.89 13.04
CA THR A 26 -1.14 13.00 13.55
C THR A 26 -2.58 12.89 13.12
N SER A 27 -3.48 13.44 13.93
CA SER A 27 -4.86 13.78 13.56
C SER A 27 -5.27 15.10 14.21
N ALA A 28 -6.34 15.70 13.73
CA ALA A 28 -6.89 16.94 14.29
C ALA A 28 -8.41 16.86 14.37
N GLN A 29 -9.00 17.62 15.28
CA GLN A 29 -10.44 17.85 15.25
C GLN A 29 -10.76 18.95 14.23
N ILE A 30 -11.68 18.67 13.31
CA ILE A 30 -12.06 19.57 12.22
C ILE A 30 -13.51 20.01 12.42
N ASP A 31 -13.72 21.30 12.68
CA ASP A 31 -15.04 21.86 12.99
C ASP A 31 -16.02 21.68 11.82
N GLU A 32 -15.55 21.84 10.59
CA GLU A 32 -16.32 21.65 9.36
C GLU A 32 -16.81 20.21 9.16
N CYS A 33 -16.20 19.24 9.84
CA CYS A 33 -16.61 17.84 9.83
C CYS A 33 -17.65 17.50 10.91
N GLY A 34 -18.03 18.46 11.76
CA GLY A 34 -18.99 18.25 12.84
C GLY A 34 -18.44 17.37 13.96
N ARG A 35 -19.25 16.43 14.47
CA ARG A 35 -18.89 15.56 15.61
C ARG A 35 -18.32 14.21 15.15
N VAL A 36 -17.44 14.24 14.16
CA VAL A 36 -16.69 13.03 13.76
C VAL A 36 -15.48 12.92 14.67
N GLU A 37 -15.34 11.77 15.34
CA GLU A 37 -14.14 11.50 16.13
C GLU A 37 -12.92 11.38 15.20
N SER A 38 -11.85 12.09 15.54
CA SER A 38 -10.59 12.00 14.82
C SER A 38 -10.02 10.58 14.93
N PRO A 39 -9.35 10.06 13.90
CA PRO A 39 -8.67 8.78 13.98
C PRO A 39 -7.64 8.75 15.12
N PRO A 40 -7.37 7.57 15.73
CA PRO A 40 -6.29 7.43 16.70
C PRO A 40 -4.97 7.92 16.12
N ALA A 41 -4.24 8.75 16.87
CA ALA A 41 -2.96 9.31 16.44
C ALA A 41 -1.92 9.34 17.56
N MET A 42 -0.66 9.31 17.18
CA MET A 42 0.46 9.45 18.12
C MET A 42 0.58 10.88 18.63
N PHE A 43 0.35 11.87 17.78
CA PHE A 43 0.46 13.29 18.12
C PHE A 43 -0.79 14.07 17.74
N ASP A 44 -1.07 15.11 18.51
CA ASP A 44 -2.05 16.13 18.16
C ASP A 44 -1.46 17.07 17.11
N THR A 45 -2.19 17.32 16.02
CA THR A 45 -1.70 18.15 14.90
C THR A 45 -1.43 19.60 15.31
N ASP A 46 -2.24 20.18 16.20
CA ASP A 46 -2.14 21.61 16.53
C ASP A 46 -1.14 21.90 17.66
N SER A 47 -1.10 21.03 18.67
CA SER A 47 -0.25 21.22 19.85
C SER A 47 1.04 20.43 19.84
N HIS A 48 1.20 19.51 18.89
CA HIS A 48 2.35 18.59 18.77
C HIS A 48 2.58 17.75 20.03
N LYS A 49 1.56 17.62 20.89
CA LYS A 49 1.64 16.81 22.10
C LYS A 49 1.49 15.34 21.75
N LEU A 50 2.35 14.52 22.37
CA LEU A 50 2.24 13.07 22.30
C LEU A 50 0.95 12.61 23.01
N LEU A 51 0.03 12.03 22.23
CA LEU A 51 -1.25 11.49 22.68
C LEU A 51 -1.16 9.99 22.99
N SER A 52 -0.33 9.24 22.24
CA SER A 52 -0.17 7.80 22.38
C SER A 52 1.31 7.40 22.40
N ARG A 53 1.64 6.40 23.23
CA ARG A 53 2.97 5.75 23.28
C ARG A 53 2.93 4.32 22.73
N GLU A 54 2.02 4.09 21.79
CA GLU A 54 1.78 2.80 21.17
C GLU A 54 1.47 3.02 19.69
N ASN A 55 2.01 2.14 18.85
CA ASN A 55 1.68 2.04 17.44
C ASN A 55 1.64 0.55 17.06
N PRO A 56 0.50 -0.13 17.30
CA PRO A 56 0.38 -1.57 17.08
C PRO A 56 0.73 -2.00 15.66
N LYS A 57 0.51 -1.11 14.67
CA LYS A 57 0.83 -1.41 13.27
C LYS A 57 2.34 -1.45 13.05
N MET A 58 3.08 -0.44 13.52
CA MET A 58 4.54 -0.43 13.42
C MET A 58 5.19 -1.53 14.26
N GLU A 59 4.66 -1.80 15.46
CA GLU A 59 5.15 -2.87 16.33
C GLU A 59 5.04 -4.24 15.63
N LEU A 60 3.91 -4.53 14.98
CA LEU A 60 3.77 -5.74 14.16
C LEU A 60 4.78 -5.81 13.02
N LYS A 61 5.09 -4.68 12.37
CA LYS A 61 6.10 -4.63 11.30
C LYS A 61 7.51 -4.92 11.82
N ILE A 62 7.88 -4.33 12.95
CA ILE A 62 9.16 -4.59 13.62
C ILE A 62 9.27 -6.07 14.01
N ASP A 63 8.23 -6.64 14.62
CA ASP A 63 8.20 -8.06 14.98
C ASP A 63 8.41 -8.97 13.77
N THR A 64 7.79 -8.65 12.64
CA THR A 64 7.96 -9.40 11.39
C THR A 64 9.40 -9.39 10.91
N GLU A 65 10.04 -8.22 10.90
CA GLU A 65 11.45 -8.09 10.48
C GLU A 65 12.41 -8.80 11.44
N LEU A 66 12.20 -8.66 12.75
CA LEU A 66 13.00 -9.38 13.74
C LEU A 66 12.86 -10.91 13.62
N ARG A 67 11.66 -11.41 13.31
CA ARG A 67 11.46 -12.84 13.04
C ARG A 67 12.15 -13.28 11.75
N LYS A 68 12.18 -12.47 10.70
CA LYS A 68 12.93 -12.74 9.46
C LYS A 68 14.43 -12.84 9.76
N ILE A 69 14.99 -11.85 10.44
CA ILE A 69 16.40 -11.84 10.88
C ILE A 69 16.72 -13.12 11.65
N ASN A 70 15.88 -13.50 12.62
CA ASN A 70 16.11 -14.70 13.41
C ASN A 70 16.14 -15.99 12.57
N ARG A 71 15.30 -16.10 11.54
CA ARG A 71 15.31 -17.24 10.60
C ARG A 71 16.59 -17.27 9.79
N THR A 72 16.99 -16.15 9.19
CA THR A 72 18.24 -16.05 8.42
C THR A 72 19.45 -16.43 9.28
N LEU A 73 19.49 -15.96 10.53
CA LEU A 73 20.54 -16.33 11.47
C LEU A 73 20.57 -17.83 11.75
N ALA A 74 19.41 -18.45 11.95
CA ALA A 74 19.32 -19.88 12.19
C ALA A 74 19.82 -20.71 10.99
N GLU A 75 19.57 -20.25 9.76
CA GLU A 75 20.02 -20.92 8.53
C GLU A 75 21.55 -20.89 8.37
N ILE A 76 22.21 -19.77 8.71
CA ILE A 76 23.66 -19.62 8.57
C ILE A 76 24.45 -20.04 9.83
N SER A 77 23.76 -20.40 10.91
CA SER A 77 24.36 -20.73 12.22
C SER A 77 25.33 -21.90 12.20
N HIS A 78 25.33 -22.74 11.17
CA HIS A 78 26.28 -23.83 11.01
C HIS A 78 27.26 -23.51 9.86
N PRO A 79 28.57 -23.28 10.10
CA PRO A 79 29.33 -23.40 11.35
C PRO A 79 29.53 -22.09 12.15
N ASP A 80 28.82 -21.01 11.84
CA ASP A 80 29.04 -19.70 12.45
C ASP A 80 28.53 -19.61 13.91
N LYS A 81 29.47 -19.62 14.86
CA LYS A 81 29.21 -19.49 16.31
C LYS A 81 28.71 -18.10 16.70
N GLU A 82 28.98 -17.07 15.93
CA GLU A 82 28.48 -15.73 16.17
C GLU A 82 27.01 -15.64 15.77
N ALA A 83 26.68 -16.09 14.56
CA ALA A 83 25.29 -16.21 14.10
C ALA A 83 24.44 -17.08 15.04
N SER A 84 24.97 -18.22 15.52
CA SER A 84 24.29 -19.08 16.50
C SER A 84 23.94 -18.34 17.81
N ARG A 85 24.84 -17.49 18.30
CA ARG A 85 24.61 -16.72 19.54
C ARG A 85 23.63 -15.58 19.30
N ALA A 86 23.74 -14.90 18.16
CA ALA A 86 22.81 -13.84 17.76
C ALA A 86 21.38 -14.39 17.63
N ALA A 87 21.19 -15.53 16.93
CA ALA A 87 19.90 -16.21 16.81
C ALA A 87 19.29 -16.53 18.18
N ALA A 88 20.07 -17.15 19.08
CA ALA A 88 19.58 -17.48 20.42
C ALA A 88 19.20 -16.24 21.25
N SER A 89 19.97 -15.14 21.12
CA SER A 89 19.69 -13.87 21.81
C SER A 89 18.42 -13.20 21.28
N LEU A 90 18.24 -13.17 19.97
CA LEU A 90 17.07 -12.59 19.32
C LEU A 90 15.82 -13.41 19.61
N ALA A 91 15.89 -14.74 19.54
CA ALA A 91 14.80 -15.63 19.93
C ALA A 91 14.36 -15.36 21.39
N ALA A 92 15.31 -15.23 22.33
CA ALA A 92 14.99 -14.91 23.71
C ALA A 92 14.37 -13.51 23.89
N THR A 93 14.68 -12.56 23.01
CA THR A 93 14.08 -11.22 22.99
C THR A 93 12.63 -11.29 22.49
N LEU A 94 12.39 -12.01 21.39
CA LEU A 94 11.07 -12.25 20.85
C LEU A 94 10.15 -12.97 21.85
N ASP A 95 10.68 -13.95 22.60
CA ASP A 95 9.92 -14.67 23.64
C ASP A 95 9.53 -13.79 24.84
N LYS A 96 10.38 -12.82 25.20
CA LYS A 96 10.15 -11.89 26.33
C LYS A 96 9.30 -10.68 25.92
N GLY A 97 9.18 -10.41 24.63
CA GLY A 97 8.60 -9.20 24.07
C GLY A 97 9.64 -8.13 23.78
N VAL A 98 9.51 -7.49 22.62
CA VAL A 98 10.35 -6.38 22.17
C VAL A 98 10.05 -5.13 23.01
N ASN A 99 11.09 -4.41 23.42
CA ASN A 99 10.93 -3.18 24.21
C ASN A 99 10.62 -1.97 23.30
N TYR A 100 9.35 -1.83 22.93
CA TYR A 100 8.86 -0.70 22.14
C TYR A 100 8.92 0.66 22.87
N GLY A 101 9.10 0.69 24.20
CA GLY A 101 9.23 1.94 24.96
C GLY A 101 10.36 2.85 24.44
N LYS A 102 11.45 2.24 23.92
CA LYS A 102 12.55 2.96 23.28
C LYS A 102 12.11 3.87 22.12
N LEU A 103 11.03 3.51 21.42
CA LEU A 103 10.50 4.30 20.31
C LEU A 103 9.90 5.63 20.79
N TYR A 104 9.41 5.70 22.03
CA TYR A 104 8.59 6.81 22.53
C TYR A 104 9.24 7.60 23.68
N ASP A 105 10.28 7.05 24.32
CA ASP A 105 10.94 7.70 25.45
C ASP A 105 11.61 9.01 25.03
N GLY A 106 11.07 10.13 25.51
CA GLY A 106 11.52 11.47 25.14
C GLY A 106 11.35 11.82 23.65
N LEU A 107 10.51 11.08 22.90
CA LEU A 107 10.23 11.39 21.50
C LEU A 107 9.50 12.75 21.40
N GLU A 108 10.13 13.71 20.74
CA GLU A 108 9.49 14.96 20.35
C GLU A 108 8.69 14.80 19.05
N TYR A 109 7.98 15.84 18.63
CA TYR A 109 7.26 15.84 17.36
C TYR A 109 8.23 15.89 16.17
N ASN A 110 8.80 14.73 15.84
CA ASN A 110 9.80 14.57 14.81
C ASN A 110 9.66 13.17 14.17
N PHE A 111 9.11 13.13 12.95
CA PHE A 111 8.85 11.87 12.25
C PHE A 111 10.17 11.17 11.89
N ALA A 112 11.16 11.91 11.41
CA ALA A 112 12.48 11.38 11.10
C ALA A 112 13.11 10.64 12.29
N GLU A 113 13.09 11.25 13.47
CA GLU A 113 13.62 10.63 14.69
C GLU A 113 12.89 9.33 15.04
N TYR A 114 11.56 9.32 14.93
CA TYR A 114 10.77 8.10 15.16
C TYR A 114 11.21 6.95 14.23
N LEU A 115 11.37 7.21 12.94
CA LEU A 115 11.82 6.19 11.98
C LEU A 115 13.26 5.75 12.24
N LEU A 116 14.16 6.65 12.67
CA LEU A 116 15.51 6.26 13.06
C LEU A 116 15.51 5.38 14.31
N ARG A 117 14.62 5.60 15.27
CA ARG A 117 14.46 4.71 16.44
C ARG A 117 13.94 3.33 16.03
N VAL A 118 13.02 3.25 15.06
CA VAL A 118 12.57 1.98 14.47
C VAL A 118 13.75 1.26 13.81
N ARG A 119 14.56 1.98 13.02
CA ARG A 119 15.77 1.46 12.39
C ARG A 119 16.74 0.90 13.43
N ASP A 120 17.05 1.69 14.45
CA ASP A 120 18.01 1.32 15.50
C ASP A 120 17.53 0.07 16.27
N LEU A 121 16.23 -0.04 16.53
CA LEU A 121 15.63 -1.21 17.18
C LEU A 121 15.72 -2.51 16.33
N ILE A 122 15.61 -2.40 15.01
CA ILE A 122 15.79 -3.55 14.10
C ILE A 122 17.28 -3.88 13.96
N CYS A 123 18.09 -2.86 13.65
CA CYS A 123 19.51 -3.02 13.34
C CYS A 123 20.37 -3.46 14.54
N GLU A 124 19.96 -3.20 15.79
CA GLU A 124 20.68 -3.73 16.98
C GLU A 124 20.70 -5.27 17.03
N ASN A 125 19.87 -5.94 16.21
CA ASN A 125 19.76 -7.40 16.14
C ASN A 125 20.40 -8.01 14.88
N VAL A 126 21.04 -7.21 14.04
CA VAL A 126 21.70 -7.66 12.80
C VAL A 126 23.20 -7.78 13.04
N PRO A 127 23.81 -8.97 12.85
CA PRO A 127 25.26 -9.12 13.00
C PRO A 127 26.07 -8.37 11.95
N GLU A 128 27.22 -7.85 12.38
CA GLU A 128 28.14 -7.04 11.55
C GLU A 128 28.66 -7.80 10.31
N ASN A 129 28.75 -9.14 10.38
CA ASN A 129 29.17 -9.98 9.24
C ASN A 129 28.07 -10.21 8.20
N ILE A 130 26.81 -9.90 8.52
CA ILE A 130 25.67 -9.94 7.57
C ILE A 130 25.48 -8.55 6.98
N CYS A 131 25.36 -7.55 7.85
CA CYS A 131 25.24 -6.17 7.47
C CYS A 131 25.95 -5.29 8.49
N PRO A 132 26.92 -4.46 8.07
CA PRO A 132 27.51 -3.48 8.95
C PRO A 132 26.47 -2.53 9.55
N GLU A 133 26.61 -2.16 10.82
CA GLU A 133 25.64 -1.26 11.51
C GLU A 133 25.38 0.05 10.75
N LYS A 134 26.41 0.58 10.07
CA LYS A 134 26.33 1.82 9.30
C LYS A 134 25.55 1.69 7.98
N GLU A 135 25.48 0.47 7.46
CA GLU A 135 24.80 0.13 6.20
C GLU A 135 23.37 -0.37 6.45
N CYS A 136 23.09 -0.83 7.68
CA CYS A 136 21.76 -1.30 8.08
C CYS A 136 20.71 -0.18 7.98
N THR A 137 19.71 -0.44 7.15
CA THR A 137 18.71 0.52 6.71
C THR A 137 17.32 -0.11 6.78
N ILE A 138 16.31 0.69 7.12
CA ILE A 138 14.91 0.29 6.92
C ILE A 138 14.34 1.01 5.71
N SER A 139 13.43 0.36 4.99
CA SER A 139 12.57 1.03 4.02
C SER A 139 11.14 1.09 4.55
N THR A 140 10.46 2.21 4.31
CA THR A 140 9.08 2.42 4.73
C THR A 140 8.36 3.31 3.73
N LYS A 141 7.04 3.15 3.64
CA LYS A 141 6.19 4.04 2.85
C LYS A 141 5.64 5.13 3.75
N MET A 142 5.50 6.34 3.22
CA MET A 142 4.73 7.40 3.84
C MET A 142 3.63 7.85 2.88
N PHE A 143 2.42 8.00 3.40
CA PHE A 143 1.31 8.55 2.64
C PHE A 143 0.66 9.72 3.37
N PRO A 144 -0.01 10.65 2.68
CA PRO A 144 -0.74 11.75 3.31
C PRO A 144 -1.76 11.29 4.36
N GLN A 145 -2.34 10.09 4.21
CA GLN A 145 -3.24 9.50 5.20
C GLN A 145 -2.59 9.35 6.59
N PHE A 146 -1.27 9.26 6.68
CA PHE A 146 -0.57 9.09 7.95
C PHE A 146 -0.66 10.35 8.82
N VAL A 147 -0.93 11.50 8.19
CA VAL A 147 -1.14 12.80 8.84
C VAL A 147 -2.58 13.30 8.64
N ASP A 148 -3.51 12.36 8.49
CA ASP A 148 -4.95 12.60 8.33
C ASP A 148 -5.34 13.30 7.01
N GLY A 149 -4.49 13.22 5.99
CA GLY A 149 -4.75 13.73 4.64
C GLY A 149 -5.60 12.79 3.78
N ILE A 150 -6.55 13.36 3.05
CA ILE A 150 -7.45 12.65 2.12
C ILE A 150 -6.96 12.81 0.68
N THR A 151 -6.50 11.69 0.10
CA THR A 151 -6.13 11.56 -1.34
C THR A 151 -6.88 10.41 -2.03
N SER A 152 -8.10 10.11 -1.56
CA SER A 152 -8.97 9.06 -2.09
C SER A 152 -9.28 9.27 -3.58
N ALA A 153 -9.72 8.21 -4.26
CA ALA A 153 -10.08 8.29 -5.67
C ALA A 153 -11.30 9.19 -5.86
N VAL A 154 -11.20 10.11 -6.80
CA VAL A 154 -12.35 10.84 -7.36
C VAL A 154 -12.97 9.90 -8.39
N LEU A 155 -14.21 9.48 -8.24
CA LEU A 155 -14.79 8.47 -9.13
C LEU A 155 -15.35 9.12 -10.40
N ASN A 156 -15.99 10.28 -10.25
CA ASN A 156 -16.65 11.03 -11.32
C ASN A 156 -16.42 12.55 -11.14
N LYS A 157 -16.92 13.36 -12.07
CA LYS A 157 -16.77 14.83 -12.00
C LYS A 157 -17.52 15.45 -10.82
N ASP A 158 -18.61 14.85 -10.37
CA ASP A 158 -19.42 15.38 -9.26
C ASP A 158 -18.67 15.23 -7.92
N ASP A 159 -17.76 14.26 -7.80
CA ASP A 159 -16.88 14.12 -6.62
C ASP A 159 -15.84 15.26 -6.49
N LEU A 160 -15.69 16.09 -7.55
CA LEU A 160 -14.88 17.31 -7.52
C LEU A 160 -15.61 18.49 -6.88
N GLU A 161 -16.90 18.35 -6.54
CA GLU A 161 -17.63 19.38 -5.81
C GLU A 161 -16.93 19.71 -4.47
N LEU A 162 -17.04 20.98 -4.08
CA LEU A 162 -16.44 21.52 -2.87
C LEU A 162 -16.99 20.79 -1.64
N ASN A 163 -16.10 20.35 -0.76
CA ASN A 163 -16.47 19.69 0.48
C ASN A 163 -15.70 20.35 1.62
N ALA A 164 -16.38 21.24 2.35
CA ALA A 164 -15.77 22.06 3.39
C ALA A 164 -15.03 21.23 4.46
N CYS A 165 -15.56 20.07 4.85
CA CYS A 165 -14.89 19.15 5.78
C CYS A 165 -13.59 18.61 5.18
N ARG A 166 -13.65 18.05 3.96
CA ARG A 166 -12.46 17.50 3.27
C ARG A 166 -11.40 18.58 3.05
N ASP A 167 -11.82 19.78 2.65
CA ASP A 167 -10.91 20.88 2.33
C ASP A 167 -10.23 21.39 3.61
N ALA A 168 -10.98 21.56 4.70
CA ALA A 168 -10.42 21.94 6.01
C ALA A 168 -9.49 20.87 6.59
N GLN A 169 -9.86 19.59 6.47
CA GLN A 169 -9.03 18.46 6.91
C GLN A 169 -7.72 18.42 6.12
N ASN A 170 -7.76 18.53 4.79
CA ASN A 170 -6.56 18.54 3.96
C ASN A 170 -5.69 19.78 4.23
N GLN A 171 -6.28 20.93 4.51
CA GLN A 171 -5.53 22.12 4.90
C GLN A 171 -4.74 21.89 6.21
N LYS A 172 -5.35 21.24 7.20
CA LYS A 172 -4.67 20.86 8.45
C LYS A 172 -3.59 19.81 8.23
N ALA A 173 -3.93 18.73 7.53
CA ALA A 173 -3.01 17.65 7.19
C ALA A 173 -1.79 18.14 6.38
N MET A 174 -1.95 19.16 5.53
CA MET A 174 -0.86 19.74 4.76
C MET A 174 0.23 20.38 5.64
N GLY A 175 -0.14 20.94 6.80
CA GLY A 175 0.82 21.42 7.79
C GLY A 175 1.70 20.28 8.31
N ALA A 176 1.06 19.25 8.87
CA ALA A 176 1.74 18.07 9.39
C ALA A 176 2.54 17.31 8.30
N TRP A 177 2.04 17.28 7.07
CA TRP A 177 2.76 16.71 5.92
C TRP A 177 4.08 17.44 5.66
N LYS A 178 4.05 18.78 5.61
CA LYS A 178 5.25 19.59 5.43
C LYS A 178 6.21 19.46 6.60
N ASP A 179 5.72 19.38 7.84
CA ASP A 179 6.58 19.19 9.01
C ASP A 179 7.30 17.84 8.95
N ALA A 180 6.59 16.76 8.63
CA ALA A 180 7.19 15.44 8.45
C ALA A 180 8.23 15.42 7.32
N LEU A 181 7.89 15.96 6.15
CA LEU A 181 8.82 16.08 5.02
C LEU A 181 10.04 16.94 5.34
N SER A 182 9.86 18.04 6.08
CA SER A 182 10.97 18.89 6.55
C SER A 182 11.89 18.11 7.48
N SER A 183 11.32 17.33 8.41
CA SER A 183 12.11 16.49 9.32
C SER A 183 13.00 15.50 8.59
N PHE A 184 12.54 14.94 7.45
CA PHE A 184 13.36 14.07 6.62
C PHE A 184 14.47 14.84 5.91
N LYS A 185 14.12 15.94 5.24
CA LYS A 185 15.07 16.77 4.49
C LYS A 185 16.21 17.32 5.35
N GLU A 186 15.91 17.66 6.60
CA GLU A 186 16.87 18.21 7.55
C GLU A 186 17.77 17.13 8.19
N ASN A 187 17.39 15.85 8.07
CA ASN A 187 18.09 14.75 8.73
C ASN A 187 18.96 13.95 7.73
N PRO A 188 20.30 14.05 7.81
CA PRO A 188 21.20 13.40 6.85
C PRO A 188 21.23 11.87 6.95
N ARG A 189 20.54 11.27 7.93
CA ARG A 189 20.43 9.81 8.09
C ARG A 189 19.18 9.24 7.40
N ILE A 190 18.38 10.09 6.76
CA ILE A 190 17.19 9.68 6.01
C ILE A 190 17.39 10.06 4.56
N ALA A 191 17.04 9.12 3.68
CA ALA A 191 16.87 9.36 2.27
C ALA A 191 15.40 9.17 1.91
N THR A 192 14.92 9.95 0.96
CA THR A 192 13.52 9.98 0.56
C THR A 192 13.36 9.96 -0.95
N VAL A 193 12.37 9.20 -1.41
CA VAL A 193 11.98 9.12 -2.81
C VAL A 193 10.50 9.47 -2.91
N THR A 194 10.16 10.45 -3.74
CA THR A 194 8.79 10.59 -4.24
C THR A 194 8.59 9.57 -5.34
N LEU A 195 7.77 8.54 -5.07
CA LEU A 195 7.37 7.54 -6.05
C LEU A 195 5.97 7.84 -6.57
N GLU A 196 5.91 8.38 -7.78
CA GLU A 196 4.67 8.76 -8.46
C GLU A 196 4.13 7.65 -9.36
N ARG A 197 2.84 7.77 -9.69
CA ARG A 197 2.18 7.00 -10.74
C ARG A 197 1.24 7.96 -11.48
N ASP A 198 0.96 7.71 -12.75
CA ASP A 198 -0.10 8.45 -13.44
C ASP A 198 -1.38 8.47 -12.60
N GLU A 199 -1.92 9.67 -12.33
CA GLU A 199 -3.02 9.84 -11.39
C GLU A 199 -4.30 9.14 -11.85
N LYS A 200 -4.54 9.09 -13.16
CA LYS A 200 -5.68 8.34 -13.71
C LYS A 200 -5.51 6.85 -13.44
N GLY A 201 -4.34 6.30 -13.71
CA GLY A 201 -3.98 4.91 -13.39
C GLY A 201 -4.00 4.59 -11.90
N ARG A 202 -3.50 5.50 -11.04
CA ARG A 202 -3.51 5.38 -9.58
C ARG A 202 -4.93 5.33 -9.05
N GLN A 203 -5.76 6.30 -9.42
CA GLN A 203 -7.14 6.39 -8.94
C GLN A 203 -8.00 5.24 -9.48
N PHE A 204 -7.81 4.83 -10.73
CA PHE A 204 -8.47 3.64 -11.27
C PHE A 204 -8.09 2.38 -10.48
N SER A 205 -6.80 2.23 -10.13
CA SER A 205 -6.33 1.10 -9.32
C SER A 205 -6.94 1.09 -7.91
N MET A 206 -7.13 2.26 -7.31
CA MET A 206 -7.83 2.40 -6.02
C MET A 206 -9.32 2.05 -6.16
N PHE A 207 -9.97 2.55 -7.20
CA PHE A 207 -11.36 2.23 -7.53
C PHE A 207 -11.58 0.71 -7.66
N HIS A 208 -10.77 0.06 -8.50
CA HIS A 208 -10.85 -1.37 -8.77
C HIS A 208 -10.65 -2.21 -7.51
N ARG A 209 -9.70 -1.84 -6.65
CA ARG A 209 -9.38 -2.60 -5.43
C ARG A 209 -10.38 -2.40 -4.30
N PHE A 210 -10.85 -1.17 -4.10
CA PHE A 210 -11.48 -0.81 -2.82
C PHE A 210 -12.92 -0.32 -2.94
N SER A 211 -13.42 -0.02 -4.14
CA SER A 211 -14.80 0.46 -4.27
C SER A 211 -15.81 -0.69 -4.14
N PRO A 212 -17.03 -0.46 -3.65
CA PRO A 212 -18.08 -1.47 -3.68
C PRO A 212 -18.42 -1.94 -5.09
N THR A 213 -18.89 -3.17 -5.22
CA THR A 213 -19.49 -3.68 -6.48
C THR A 213 -20.59 -2.75 -6.97
N GLY A 214 -20.62 -2.48 -8.27
CA GLY A 214 -21.59 -1.59 -8.91
C GLY A 214 -21.16 -0.13 -8.97
N THR A 215 -20.12 0.27 -8.23
CA THR A 215 -19.56 1.62 -8.29
C THR A 215 -19.01 1.90 -9.68
N GLN A 216 -19.14 3.15 -10.14
CA GLN A 216 -18.65 3.60 -11.45
C GLN A 216 -17.42 4.50 -11.33
N PHE A 217 -16.56 4.48 -12.35
CA PHE A 217 -15.38 5.32 -12.47
C PHE A 217 -15.27 5.87 -13.88
N ASP A 218 -15.22 7.21 -14.00
CA ASP A 218 -15.14 7.91 -15.27
C ASP A 218 -13.68 8.26 -15.62
N CYS A 219 -13.16 7.72 -16.72
CA CYS A 219 -11.82 8.00 -17.22
C CYS A 219 -11.72 9.31 -18.03
N SER A 220 -12.85 9.91 -18.41
CA SER A 220 -12.95 10.95 -19.46
C SER A 220 -12.45 12.34 -19.05
N PHE A 221 -12.20 12.57 -17.77
CA PHE A 221 -11.73 13.88 -17.28
C PHE A 221 -10.29 13.86 -16.77
N ALA A 222 -9.67 15.04 -16.78
CA ALA A 222 -8.31 15.23 -16.32
C ALA A 222 -8.22 15.03 -14.80
N ARG A 223 -7.18 14.34 -14.36
CA ARG A 223 -6.91 14.03 -12.97
C ARG A 223 -5.55 14.61 -12.63
N PRO A 224 -5.50 15.87 -12.14
CA PRO A 224 -4.23 16.47 -11.76
C PRO A 224 -3.64 15.74 -10.55
N GLU A 225 -2.34 15.87 -10.41
CA GLU A 225 -1.61 15.44 -9.24
C GLU A 225 -2.19 16.09 -7.97
N SER A 226 -2.25 15.32 -6.88
CA SER A 226 -2.69 15.87 -5.59
C SER A 226 -1.70 16.92 -5.08
N GLU A 227 -2.18 17.91 -4.33
CA GLU A 227 -1.32 18.94 -3.74
C GLU A 227 -0.23 18.33 -2.84
N PHE A 228 -0.54 17.26 -2.11
CA PHE A 228 0.44 16.54 -1.29
C PHE A 228 1.61 15.99 -2.10
N ALA A 229 1.33 15.42 -3.27
CA ALA A 229 2.35 14.88 -4.17
C ALA A 229 3.17 16.01 -4.81
N ILE A 230 2.52 17.10 -5.25
CA ILE A 230 3.20 18.30 -5.75
C ILE A 230 4.17 18.86 -4.69
N VAL A 231 3.71 19.04 -3.46
CA VAL A 231 4.53 19.58 -2.35
C VAL A 231 5.71 18.65 -2.03
N SER A 232 5.53 17.33 -2.09
CA SER A 232 6.60 16.38 -1.73
C SER A 232 7.88 16.56 -2.54
N LYS A 233 7.75 16.98 -3.80
CA LYS A 233 8.86 17.18 -4.75
C LYS A 233 9.89 18.20 -4.29
N ASP A 234 9.47 19.16 -3.46
CA ASP A 234 10.35 20.20 -2.93
C ASP A 234 11.16 19.72 -1.71
N TYR A 235 10.83 18.55 -1.17
CA TYR A 235 11.42 18.02 0.06
C TYR A 235 12.20 16.73 -0.13
N THR A 236 11.87 15.91 -1.12
CA THR A 236 12.51 14.60 -1.29
C THR A 236 13.82 14.66 -2.07
N ASP A 237 14.72 13.70 -1.81
CA ASP A 237 16.04 13.63 -2.44
C ASP A 237 15.98 13.20 -3.91
N HIS A 238 14.99 12.38 -4.24
CA HIS A 238 14.85 11.83 -5.59
C HIS A 238 13.37 11.66 -5.98
N GLN A 239 13.10 11.72 -7.28
CA GLN A 239 11.77 11.57 -7.85
C GLN A 239 11.78 10.41 -8.85
N MET A 240 10.86 9.46 -8.67
CA MET A 240 10.71 8.28 -9.52
C MET A 240 9.28 8.13 -9.97
N LYS A 241 9.09 7.51 -11.13
CA LYS A 241 7.78 7.07 -11.59
C LYS A 241 7.70 5.55 -11.57
N ALA A 242 6.61 5.04 -11.04
CA ALA A 242 6.33 3.61 -10.99
C ALA A 242 6.38 3.01 -12.41
N GLU A 243 5.84 3.70 -13.40
CA GLU A 243 5.87 3.27 -14.81
C GLU A 243 7.28 3.08 -15.37
N ASP A 244 8.24 3.87 -14.90
CA ASP A 244 9.63 3.75 -15.31
C ASP A 244 10.32 2.61 -14.55
N CYS A 245 10.01 2.43 -13.26
CA CYS A 245 10.50 1.29 -12.48
C CYS A 245 9.97 -0.07 -12.96
N TRP A 246 8.77 -0.12 -13.53
CA TRP A 246 8.28 -1.36 -14.15
C TRP A 246 9.03 -1.69 -15.44
N LYS A 247 9.54 -0.67 -16.17
CA LYS A 247 10.29 -0.86 -17.42
C LYS A 247 11.74 -1.20 -17.17
N ASP A 248 12.35 -0.57 -16.17
CA ASP A 248 13.75 -0.79 -15.78
C ASP A 248 13.86 -0.93 -14.25
N PRO A 249 13.54 -2.14 -13.71
CA PRO A 249 13.62 -2.41 -12.29
C PRO A 249 15.03 -2.21 -11.71
N ASP A 250 16.06 -2.59 -12.46
CA ASP A 250 17.46 -2.50 -12.04
C ASP A 250 17.88 -1.05 -11.80
N LEU A 251 17.51 -0.14 -12.72
CA LEU A 251 17.80 1.28 -12.57
C LEU A 251 17.13 1.86 -11.32
N CYS A 252 15.84 1.61 -11.12
CA CYS A 252 15.12 2.15 -9.96
C CYS A 252 15.66 1.64 -8.62
N LEU A 253 15.97 0.34 -8.53
CA LEU A 253 16.50 -0.25 -7.31
C LEU A 253 17.91 0.29 -7.01
N ASN A 254 18.75 0.42 -8.03
CA ASN A 254 20.08 1.00 -7.92
C ASN A 254 20.05 2.47 -7.47
N ASP A 255 19.15 3.28 -8.04
CA ASP A 255 19.03 4.69 -7.67
C ASP A 255 18.54 4.85 -6.24
N ALA A 256 17.60 4.00 -5.78
CA ALA A 256 17.15 3.99 -4.38
C ALA A 256 18.27 3.56 -3.41
N LEU A 257 19.01 2.50 -3.71
CA LEU A 257 20.11 2.00 -2.86
C LEU A 257 21.25 3.01 -2.74
N LYS A 258 21.58 3.72 -3.82
CA LYS A 258 22.63 4.76 -3.80
C LYS A 258 22.34 5.88 -2.82
N LEU A 259 21.08 6.23 -2.60
CA LEU A 259 20.70 7.29 -1.65
C LEU A 259 21.10 6.93 -0.21
N VAL A 260 21.14 5.63 0.10
CA VAL A 260 21.57 5.10 1.41
C VAL A 260 22.98 4.50 1.36
N SER A 261 23.77 4.86 0.33
CA SER A 261 25.14 4.40 0.12
C SER A 261 25.30 2.88 -0.01
N LEU A 262 24.26 2.18 -0.46
CA LEU A 262 24.29 0.75 -0.75
C LEU A 262 24.47 0.48 -2.26
N SER A 263 24.89 -0.74 -2.59
CA SER A 263 25.10 -1.21 -3.96
C SER A 263 24.15 -2.39 -4.27
N PRO A 264 23.61 -2.51 -5.49
CA PRO A 264 22.77 -3.65 -5.86
C PRO A 264 23.55 -4.97 -5.98
N GLU A 265 24.88 -4.98 -5.87
CA GLU A 265 25.69 -6.19 -6.02
C GLU A 265 25.28 -7.32 -5.05
N ALA A 266 24.96 -6.99 -3.80
CA ALA A 266 24.63 -7.97 -2.77
C ALA A 266 23.27 -8.67 -3.00
N MET A 267 22.32 -7.99 -3.63
CA MET A 267 21.00 -8.55 -4.00
C MET A 267 21.02 -9.24 -5.38
N GLY A 268 22.06 -9.01 -6.19
CA GLY A 268 22.14 -9.52 -7.56
C GLY A 268 20.88 -9.15 -8.37
N LYS A 269 20.21 -10.16 -8.93
CA LYS A 269 18.96 -9.98 -9.69
C LYS A 269 17.69 -10.14 -8.85
N ALA A 270 17.80 -10.54 -7.57
CA ALA A 270 16.65 -10.95 -6.77
C ALA A 270 15.58 -9.86 -6.68
N GLY A 271 15.95 -8.60 -6.43
CA GLY A 271 14.94 -7.54 -6.39
C GLY A 271 14.33 -7.17 -7.73
N SER A 272 15.09 -7.23 -8.83
CA SER A 272 14.53 -7.04 -10.18
C SER A 272 13.53 -8.15 -10.52
N GLN A 273 13.82 -9.38 -10.10
CA GLN A 273 12.95 -10.52 -10.24
C GLN A 273 11.70 -10.36 -9.36
N ALA A 274 11.83 -9.91 -8.12
CA ALA A 274 10.69 -9.64 -7.24
C ALA A 274 9.72 -8.59 -7.83
N ILE A 275 10.23 -7.60 -8.57
CA ILE A 275 9.39 -6.63 -9.30
C ILE A 275 8.67 -7.32 -10.49
N ALA A 276 9.36 -8.16 -11.24
CA ALA A 276 8.79 -8.90 -12.37
C ALA A 276 7.73 -9.92 -11.91
N ASP A 277 8.06 -10.72 -10.89
CA ASP A 277 7.21 -11.76 -10.32
C ASP A 277 5.89 -11.19 -9.80
N GLU A 278 5.91 -9.99 -9.21
CA GLU A 278 4.67 -9.33 -8.76
C GLU A 278 3.72 -9.00 -9.92
N LEU A 279 4.25 -8.66 -11.10
CA LEU A 279 3.42 -8.43 -12.28
C LEU A 279 2.80 -9.74 -12.78
N GLU A 280 3.62 -10.79 -12.90
CA GLU A 280 3.19 -12.10 -13.37
C GLU A 280 2.18 -12.75 -12.40
N ARG A 281 2.45 -12.68 -11.10
CA ARG A 281 1.57 -13.20 -10.05
C ARG A 281 0.18 -12.56 -10.12
N ARG A 282 0.12 -11.23 -10.27
CA ARG A 282 -1.16 -10.51 -10.34
C ARG A 282 -1.95 -10.85 -11.60
N GLU A 283 -1.26 -11.09 -12.72
CA GLU A 283 -1.89 -11.58 -13.94
C GLU A 283 -2.45 -12.99 -13.73
N HIS A 284 -1.68 -13.89 -13.11
CA HIS A 284 -2.09 -15.27 -12.85
C HIS A 284 -3.30 -15.37 -11.90
N GLU A 285 -3.33 -14.53 -10.86
CA GLU A 285 -4.42 -14.50 -9.86
C GLU A 285 -5.71 -13.84 -10.37
N ASN A 286 -5.74 -13.33 -11.62
CA ASN A 286 -6.87 -12.56 -12.17
C ASN A 286 -7.27 -11.35 -11.30
N VAL A 287 -6.32 -10.77 -10.56
CA VAL A 287 -6.53 -9.57 -9.73
C VAL A 287 -6.18 -8.27 -10.49
N LEU A 288 -5.97 -8.39 -11.81
CA LEU A 288 -5.87 -7.28 -12.73
C LEU A 288 -7.21 -7.06 -13.41
N ALA A 289 -7.63 -5.80 -13.51
CA ALA A 289 -8.80 -5.43 -14.28
C ALA A 289 -8.58 -5.84 -15.74
N SER A 290 -9.59 -6.46 -16.36
CA SER A 290 -9.53 -6.83 -17.79
C SER A 290 -9.35 -5.62 -18.71
N ARG A 291 -9.75 -4.44 -18.24
CA ARG A 291 -9.64 -3.15 -18.92
C ARG A 291 -9.37 -2.03 -17.91
N SER A 292 -8.83 -0.91 -18.38
CA SER A 292 -8.59 0.25 -17.55
C SER A 292 -8.64 1.55 -18.32
N CYS A 293 -8.42 2.68 -17.65
CA CYS A 293 -8.30 3.96 -18.33
C CYS A 293 -7.10 4.06 -19.29
N SER A 294 -6.10 3.18 -19.20
CA SER A 294 -5.01 3.16 -20.20
C SER A 294 -5.45 2.47 -21.50
N THR A 295 -6.32 1.47 -21.43
CA THR A 295 -6.88 0.79 -22.60
C THR A 295 -8.03 1.60 -23.22
N ASP A 296 -8.82 2.29 -22.39
CA ASP A 296 -9.98 3.05 -22.81
C ASP A 296 -10.08 4.39 -22.07
N PRO A 297 -9.38 5.43 -22.57
CA PRO A 297 -9.18 6.69 -21.83
C PRO A 297 -10.43 7.55 -21.66
N LEU A 298 -11.52 7.27 -22.37
CA LEU A 298 -12.78 8.03 -22.35
C LEU A 298 -13.97 7.19 -21.86
N ALA A 299 -13.71 6.01 -21.28
CA ALA A 299 -14.76 5.10 -20.83
C ALA A 299 -15.19 5.37 -19.40
N THR A 300 -16.43 4.98 -19.08
CA THR A 300 -16.88 4.78 -17.70
C THR A 300 -16.91 3.29 -17.39
N PHE A 301 -16.21 2.89 -16.34
CA PHE A 301 -16.14 1.51 -15.87
C PHE A 301 -17.03 1.30 -14.65
N ARG A 302 -17.66 0.13 -14.55
CA ARG A 302 -18.42 -0.33 -13.39
C ARG A 302 -17.73 -1.53 -12.76
N ARG A 303 -17.50 -1.49 -11.45
CA ARG A 303 -16.87 -2.61 -10.72
C ARG A 303 -17.82 -3.79 -10.61
N LEU A 304 -17.34 -4.99 -10.91
CA LEU A 304 -18.08 -6.24 -10.85
C LEU A 304 -17.79 -6.98 -9.55
N LYS A 305 -18.60 -8.01 -9.26
CA LYS A 305 -18.48 -8.80 -8.02
C LYS A 305 -17.21 -9.68 -8.01
N ASN A 306 -16.74 -10.10 -9.18
CA ASN A 306 -15.49 -10.83 -9.37
C ASN A 306 -14.28 -9.90 -9.45
N GLU A 307 -14.41 -8.67 -8.92
CA GLU A 307 -13.38 -7.62 -8.90
C GLU A 307 -13.01 -7.02 -10.25
N ASP A 308 -13.38 -7.65 -11.37
CA ASP A 308 -13.22 -7.11 -12.71
C ASP A 308 -14.10 -5.87 -13.00
N VAL A 309 -13.99 -5.29 -14.19
CA VAL A 309 -14.76 -4.12 -14.63
C VAL A 309 -15.53 -4.37 -15.90
N GLU A 310 -16.69 -3.72 -15.99
CA GLU A 310 -17.47 -3.62 -17.23
C GLU A 310 -17.49 -2.18 -17.73
N MET A 311 -17.30 -1.99 -19.03
CA MET A 311 -17.47 -0.69 -19.66
C MET A 311 -18.95 -0.37 -19.83
N THR A 312 -19.40 0.73 -19.25
CA THR A 312 -20.82 1.15 -19.24
C THR A 312 -21.14 2.28 -20.23
N SER A 313 -20.14 3.05 -20.66
CA SER A 313 -20.29 4.06 -21.70
C SER A 313 -18.96 4.37 -22.40
N LYS A 314 -19.04 4.80 -23.67
CA LYS A 314 -17.98 5.54 -24.37
C LYS A 314 -18.53 6.93 -24.67
N VAL A 315 -17.85 7.98 -24.27
CA VAL A 315 -18.08 9.29 -24.91
C VAL A 315 -17.60 9.13 -26.37
N PRO A 316 -18.43 9.44 -27.39
CA PRO A 316 -18.00 9.34 -28.78
C PRO A 316 -16.73 10.16 -29.00
N HIS A 317 -15.77 9.60 -29.74
CA HIS A 317 -14.72 10.40 -30.35
C HIS A 317 -15.43 11.36 -31.32
N ASP A 318 -15.49 12.65 -30.99
CA ASP A 318 -15.80 13.66 -32.01
C ASP A 318 -14.66 13.59 -33.03
N HIS A 319 -14.92 12.86 -34.11
CA HIS A 319 -14.24 13.10 -35.36
C HIS A 319 -14.74 14.45 -35.85
N ASP A 320 -13.83 15.42 -35.91
CA ASP A 320 -13.94 16.56 -36.80
C ASP A 320 -14.36 16.07 -38.18
N ASP A 321 -15.64 16.22 -38.52
CA ASP A 321 -16.08 16.20 -39.90
C ASP A 321 -17.15 17.28 -40.13
N ASN A 322 -16.68 18.38 -40.71
CA ASN A 322 -17.47 19.43 -41.31
C ASN A 322 -18.52 18.83 -42.26
N SER A 323 -19.80 19.04 -41.98
CA SER A 323 -20.75 19.29 -43.06
C SER A 323 -21.91 20.17 -42.61
N ILE A 324 -21.86 21.39 -43.13
CA ILE A 324 -22.96 22.33 -43.29
C ILE A 324 -24.10 21.63 -44.03
N THR A 325 -25.32 21.69 -43.48
CA THR A 325 -26.51 21.96 -44.30
C THR A 325 -27.53 22.76 -43.50
N ASP A 326 -27.76 23.98 -43.98
CA ASP A 326 -28.96 24.80 -43.73
C ASP A 326 -30.25 24.02 -44.02
N ARG A 327 -31.27 24.23 -43.16
CA ARG A 327 -32.65 24.36 -43.63
C ARG A 327 -33.58 25.01 -42.59
N ASP A 328 -34.25 26.05 -43.07
CA ASP A 328 -35.11 27.00 -42.37
C ASP A 328 -36.42 26.43 -41.79
N ASP A 329 -36.78 27.00 -40.63
CA ASP A 329 -38.05 27.55 -40.14
C ASP A 329 -39.43 26.83 -40.25
N ASN A 330 -40.08 26.84 -39.06
CA ASN A 330 -41.50 27.06 -38.73
C ASN A 330 -42.57 26.03 -39.11
N HIS A 331 -43.13 25.35 -38.09
CA HIS A 331 -44.47 25.64 -37.54
C HIS A 331 -44.85 24.68 -36.37
N LEU A 332 -45.79 25.13 -35.54
CA LEU A 332 -46.62 24.42 -34.54
C LEU A 332 -46.11 24.42 -33.08
N ALA A 333 -46.33 25.57 -32.44
CA ALA A 333 -46.72 25.62 -31.03
C ALA A 333 -48.17 25.14 -30.87
N ASP A 334 -48.54 24.84 -29.62
CA ASP A 334 -49.90 24.52 -29.13
C ASP A 334 -50.37 23.04 -29.18
N GLU A 335 -49.65 22.09 -28.56
CA GLU A 335 -50.26 20.91 -27.89
C GLU A 335 -49.48 20.35 -26.65
N THR A 336 -48.40 20.99 -26.19
CA THR A 336 -47.50 20.39 -25.17
C THR A 336 -47.76 20.79 -23.71
N ALA A 337 -48.70 21.69 -23.42
CA ALA A 337 -48.88 22.22 -22.07
C ALA A 337 -49.65 21.30 -21.11
N TRP A 338 -50.47 20.36 -21.59
CA TRP A 338 -51.31 19.51 -20.72
C TRP A 338 -50.63 18.20 -20.25
N SER A 339 -49.51 17.81 -20.87
CA SER A 339 -48.77 16.56 -20.55
C SER A 339 -47.65 16.75 -19.52
N LEU A 340 -47.12 17.96 -19.37
CA LEU A 340 -45.95 18.23 -18.51
C LEU A 340 -46.29 18.26 -17.01
N GLU A 341 -47.47 18.75 -16.63
CA GLU A 341 -47.90 18.83 -15.22
C GLU A 341 -48.24 17.45 -14.61
N GLN A 342 -48.72 16.49 -15.40
CA GLN A 342 -48.92 15.11 -14.93
C GLN A 342 -47.61 14.32 -14.84
N ALA A 343 -46.60 14.63 -15.67
CA ALA A 343 -45.28 14.02 -15.60
C ALA A 343 -44.43 14.55 -14.42
N LEU A 344 -44.68 15.79 -13.97
CA LEU A 344 -44.01 16.38 -12.80
C LEU A 344 -44.57 15.86 -11.47
N ARG A 345 -45.89 15.59 -11.39
CA ARG A 345 -46.49 14.99 -10.19
C ARG A 345 -46.11 13.53 -10.00
N SER A 346 -46.03 12.73 -11.07
CA SER A 346 -45.58 11.33 -10.99
C SER A 346 -44.08 11.18 -10.68
N ARG A 347 -43.24 12.14 -11.08
CA ARG A 347 -41.81 12.19 -10.70
C ARG A 347 -41.60 12.57 -9.23
N SER A 348 -42.43 13.46 -8.68
CA SER A 348 -42.36 13.88 -7.28
C SER A 348 -42.73 12.74 -6.31
N ASP A 349 -43.74 11.94 -6.65
CA ASP A 349 -44.19 10.82 -5.79
C ASP A 349 -43.27 9.58 -5.88
N VAL A 350 -42.53 9.43 -6.99
CA VAL A 350 -41.52 8.36 -7.15
C VAL A 350 -40.18 8.74 -6.51
N ALA A 351 -39.85 10.04 -6.44
CA ALA A 351 -38.64 10.52 -5.77
C ALA A 351 -38.72 10.33 -4.25
N THR A 352 -39.85 10.66 -3.62
CA THR A 352 -40.08 10.50 -2.17
C THR A 352 -40.09 9.03 -1.73
N LEU A 353 -40.70 8.12 -2.52
CA LEU A 353 -40.66 6.67 -2.23
C LEU A 353 -39.25 6.05 -2.38
N ARG A 354 -38.38 6.66 -3.20
CA ARG A 354 -37.01 6.19 -3.42
C ARG A 354 -36.06 6.72 -2.34
N GLU A 355 -36.27 7.95 -1.87
CA GLU A 355 -35.54 8.53 -0.74
C GLU A 355 -35.88 7.84 0.58
N ASP A 356 -37.15 7.53 0.86
CA ASP A 356 -37.55 6.80 2.08
C ASP A 356 -37.00 5.37 2.11
N LYS A 357 -36.90 4.71 0.94
CA LYS A 357 -36.30 3.38 0.83
C LYS A 357 -34.77 3.42 0.98
N VAL A 358 -34.11 4.44 0.42
CA VAL A 358 -32.66 4.63 0.57
C VAL A 358 -32.29 5.03 2.01
N LEU A 359 -33.10 5.84 2.67
CA LEU A 359 -32.93 6.17 4.10
C LEU A 359 -33.19 4.98 5.02
N ALA A 360 -34.19 4.13 4.71
CA ALA A 360 -34.44 2.90 5.45
C ALA A 360 -33.33 1.86 5.23
N GLU A 361 -32.77 1.75 4.02
CA GLU A 361 -31.63 0.87 3.72
C GLU A 361 -30.32 1.42 4.32
N ALA A 362 -30.12 2.73 4.36
CA ALA A 362 -28.98 3.38 5.02
C ALA A 362 -29.05 3.27 6.55
N ALA A 363 -30.24 3.39 7.15
CA ALA A 363 -30.44 3.15 8.58
C ALA A 363 -30.20 1.67 8.94
N ALA A 364 -30.72 0.74 8.13
CA ALA A 364 -30.45 -0.70 8.28
C ALA A 364 -28.99 -1.09 7.98
N HIS A 365 -28.24 -0.26 7.27
CA HIS A 365 -26.80 -0.43 7.02
C HIS A 365 -25.94 0.18 8.13
N SER A 366 -26.34 1.32 8.69
CA SER A 366 -25.71 1.94 9.87
C SER A 366 -25.83 1.06 11.11
N GLU A 367 -26.96 0.35 11.27
CA GLU A 367 -27.14 -0.64 12.34
C GLU A 367 -26.30 -1.92 12.10
N ARG A 368 -25.95 -2.21 10.83
CA ARG A 368 -25.06 -3.30 10.43
C ARG A 368 -23.56 -2.96 10.50
N LEU A 369 -23.21 -1.67 10.54
CA LEU A 369 -21.83 -1.14 10.61
C LEU A 369 -21.35 -0.90 12.05
N GLN A 370 -22.23 -1.06 13.06
CA GLN A 370 -21.80 -1.16 14.45
C GLN A 370 -21.19 -2.54 14.71
N LEU A 371 -19.94 -2.72 14.25
CA LEU A 371 -19.13 -3.89 14.62
C LEU A 371 -19.02 -3.93 16.15
N THR A 372 -19.57 -4.97 16.75
CA THR A 372 -19.38 -5.21 18.18
C THR A 372 -17.95 -5.68 18.42
N ARG A 373 -17.44 -5.60 19.66
CA ARG A 373 -16.14 -6.19 20.03
C ARG A 373 -16.02 -7.67 19.65
N SER A 374 -17.14 -8.38 19.54
CA SER A 374 -17.20 -9.78 19.08
C SER A 374 -16.94 -9.92 17.58
N ASP A 375 -17.36 -8.94 16.76
CA ASP A 375 -17.18 -8.98 15.31
C ASP A 375 -15.75 -8.59 14.92
N VAL A 376 -15.14 -7.66 15.65
CA VAL A 376 -13.71 -7.31 15.51
C VAL A 376 -12.80 -8.48 15.91
N ALA A 377 -13.16 -9.22 16.97
CA ALA A 377 -12.43 -10.43 17.36
C ALA A 377 -12.51 -11.53 16.30
N LYS A 378 -13.68 -11.68 15.66
CA LYS A 378 -13.90 -12.68 14.62
C LYS A 378 -13.17 -12.34 13.32
N LEU A 379 -13.16 -11.07 12.92
CA LEU A 379 -12.37 -10.61 11.78
C LEU A 379 -10.86 -10.82 12.01
N ARG A 380 -10.38 -10.60 13.23
CA ARG A 380 -8.98 -10.89 13.61
C ARG A 380 -8.67 -12.39 13.59
N GLU A 381 -9.62 -13.24 13.96
CA GLU A 381 -9.47 -14.70 13.88
C GLU A 381 -9.46 -15.19 12.42
N ASP A 382 -10.34 -14.65 11.57
CA ASP A 382 -10.39 -14.98 10.15
C ASP A 382 -9.12 -14.50 9.39
N GLU A 383 -8.57 -13.33 9.74
CA GLU A 383 -7.32 -12.81 9.18
C GLU A 383 -6.11 -13.65 9.61
N LEU A 384 -6.03 -14.03 10.89
CA LEU A 384 -4.98 -14.93 11.41
C LEU A 384 -5.08 -16.35 10.80
N LEU A 385 -6.29 -16.83 10.49
CA LEU A 385 -6.49 -18.12 9.84
C LEU A 385 -6.08 -18.08 8.35
N ALA A 386 -6.33 -16.96 7.66
CA ALA A 386 -5.87 -16.76 6.29
C ALA A 386 -4.32 -16.69 6.24
N GLU A 387 -3.70 -15.93 7.14
CA GLU A 387 -2.25 -15.82 7.23
C GLU A 387 -1.59 -17.15 7.64
N ALA A 388 -2.22 -17.91 8.55
CA ALA A 388 -1.77 -19.26 8.90
C ALA A 388 -1.88 -20.24 7.72
N ALA A 389 -2.90 -20.12 6.87
CA ALA A 389 -3.05 -20.95 5.67
C ALA A 389 -1.98 -20.64 4.60
N ASP A 390 -1.59 -19.38 4.47
CA ASP A 390 -0.49 -18.95 3.59
C ASP A 390 0.87 -19.44 4.11
N ILE A 391 1.12 -19.32 5.42
CA ILE A 391 2.32 -19.86 6.07
C ILE A 391 2.39 -21.39 5.92
N GLN A 392 1.27 -22.09 6.11
CA GLN A 392 1.21 -23.55 5.96
C GLN A 392 1.48 -23.96 4.50
N SER A 393 0.95 -23.22 3.53
CA SER A 393 1.21 -23.45 2.10
C SER A 393 2.68 -23.23 1.75
N ALA A 394 3.30 -22.15 2.24
CA ALA A 394 4.71 -21.87 2.06
C ALA A 394 5.62 -22.94 2.70
N LEU A 395 5.24 -23.46 3.88
CA LEU A 395 5.97 -24.52 4.57
C LEU A 395 5.93 -25.86 3.81
N VAL A 396 4.79 -26.19 3.19
CA VAL A 396 4.65 -27.41 2.37
C VAL A 396 5.53 -27.34 1.12
N VAL A 397 5.59 -26.17 0.45
CA VAL A 397 6.47 -25.95 -0.71
C VAL A 397 7.94 -26.06 -0.30
N SER A 398 8.33 -25.44 0.82
CA SER A 398 9.70 -25.52 1.34
C SER A 398 10.11 -26.96 1.70
N GLN A 399 9.21 -27.73 2.32
CA GLN A 399 9.47 -29.14 2.63
C GLN A 399 9.60 -30.02 1.39
N SER A 400 8.83 -29.76 0.32
CA SER A 400 8.99 -30.49 -0.94
C SER A 400 10.32 -30.18 -1.64
N ASP A 401 10.79 -28.93 -1.57
CA ASP A 401 12.06 -28.54 -2.17
C ASP A 401 13.26 -29.12 -1.41
N VAL A 402 13.20 -29.15 -0.08
CA VAL A 402 14.21 -29.80 0.77
C VAL A 402 14.24 -31.32 0.52
N ALA A 403 13.08 -31.96 0.34
CA ALA A 403 13.02 -33.38 0.02
C ALA A 403 13.61 -33.69 -1.36
N ALA A 404 13.32 -32.85 -2.37
CA ALA A 404 13.87 -33.00 -3.72
C ALA A 404 15.40 -32.85 -3.74
N ARG A 405 15.95 -31.85 -3.05
CA ARG A 405 17.41 -31.66 -2.95
C ARG A 405 18.10 -32.83 -2.26
N ARG A 406 17.50 -33.36 -1.19
CA ARG A 406 18.05 -34.52 -0.47
C ARG A 406 18.01 -35.80 -1.31
N GLU A 407 17.02 -35.97 -2.17
CA GLU A 407 16.97 -37.10 -3.10
C GLU A 407 18.04 -36.99 -4.19
N GLU A 408 18.34 -35.78 -4.66
CA GLU A 408 19.41 -35.51 -5.62
C GLU A 408 20.81 -35.76 -5.01
N GLU A 409 21.06 -35.33 -3.77
CA GLU A 409 22.30 -35.62 -3.04
C GLU A 409 22.52 -37.12 -2.85
N LEU A 410 21.48 -37.86 -2.44
CA LEU A 410 21.57 -39.32 -2.27
C LEU A 410 21.84 -40.04 -3.60
N ARG A 411 21.31 -39.53 -4.72
CA ARG A 411 21.61 -40.06 -6.06
C ARG A 411 23.05 -39.78 -6.47
N ALA A 412 23.59 -38.61 -6.15
CA ALA A 412 24.97 -38.25 -6.42
C ALA A 412 25.95 -39.13 -5.60
N GLU A 413 25.68 -39.35 -4.32
CA GLU A 413 26.49 -40.23 -3.45
C GLU A 413 26.47 -41.69 -3.92
N ALA A 414 25.31 -42.19 -4.36
CA ALA A 414 25.18 -43.54 -4.91
C ALA A 414 25.95 -43.72 -6.23
N ALA A 415 25.96 -42.70 -7.08
CA ALA A 415 26.71 -42.70 -8.33
C ALA A 415 28.22 -42.74 -8.09
N ASP A 416 28.72 -41.94 -7.13
CA ASP A 416 30.14 -41.87 -6.78
C ASP A 416 30.64 -43.18 -6.15
N THR A 417 29.81 -43.79 -5.29
CA THR A 417 30.10 -45.11 -4.69
C THR A 417 30.17 -46.22 -5.75
N THR A 418 29.29 -46.17 -6.75
CA THR A 418 29.27 -47.13 -7.86
C THR A 418 30.50 -46.98 -8.77
N GLN A 419 30.94 -45.74 -9.00
CA GLN A 419 32.13 -45.44 -9.77
C GLN A 419 33.41 -45.87 -9.03
N ALA A 420 33.50 -45.65 -7.72
CA ALA A 420 34.61 -46.09 -6.87
C ALA A 420 34.79 -47.62 -6.86
N LEU A 421 33.67 -48.38 -6.80
CA LEU A 421 33.69 -49.84 -6.86
C LEU A 421 34.10 -50.38 -8.24
N SER A 422 33.71 -49.70 -9.32
CA SER A 422 34.13 -50.03 -10.69
C SER A 422 35.64 -49.85 -10.90
N THR A 423 36.24 -48.80 -10.33
CA THR A 423 37.70 -48.57 -10.40
C THR A 423 38.52 -49.53 -9.54
N ARG A 424 37.96 -50.10 -8.46
CA ARG A 424 38.65 -51.11 -7.63
C ARG A 424 38.65 -52.51 -8.26
N GLY A 425 37.70 -52.82 -9.14
CA GLY A 425 37.64 -54.10 -9.86
C GLY A 425 38.55 -54.22 -11.10
N ARG A 426 39.30 -53.16 -11.44
CA ARG A 426 40.22 -53.11 -12.61
C ARG A 426 41.70 -53.02 -12.23
N LYS A 427 42.08 -53.30 -10.98
CA LYS A 427 43.47 -53.41 -10.55
C LYS A 427 43.85 -54.84 -10.19
#